data_AF-A0A1J4YJF2-F1
#
_entry.id   AF-A0A1J4YJF2-F1
#
_cell.length_a   1.000
_cell.length_b   1.000
_cell.length_c   1.000
_cell.angle_alpha   90.00
_cell.angle_beta   90.00
_cell.angle_gamma   90.00
#
_symmetry.space_group_name_H-M   'P 1'
#
loop_
_entity.id
_entity.type
_entity.pdbx_description
1 polymer ?
#
loop_
_entity_poly.entity_id
_entity_poly.type
_entity_poly.pdbx_seq_one_letter_code
_entity_poly.pdbx_strand_id
1 'polypeptide(L)'
;MKKFFLYLLQIVIAVIIVMFLIPKQLKINVENQKKYVNALMEKGLHLQAVKEYQKLLDASNLSRRESANISYLIGNIYMEDLNDYDGALTSYLKVRIFDPKSPLNSETDQKIIECLERTGRSFAAQKEMDKLTLLKEPKPVSRGMVVAKIGKREITIEELENQINKLPAYLQEIYKTKPRQMEFLKQYIYTELLYDGAKRRNYDRDKDIIEQAFQIKRSLMVQKLIEEEIKDKIKVSDSEVKLYYESHKKEFVENEKQKSLEEVKDKIIKILESEKAREAEKELIERMLKAEKVVIYEK
;
A
#
# COMPACT_ATOMS: atom_id res chain seq x y z
N MET A 1 20.17 18.60 69.79
CA MET A 1 20.16 19.63 68.73
C MET A 1 21.05 19.28 67.52
N LYS A 2 22.34 18.94 67.66
CA LYS A 2 23.22 18.63 66.51
C LYS A 2 22.73 17.52 65.55
N LYS A 3 22.18 16.41 66.06
CA LYS A 3 21.66 15.31 65.22
C LYS A 3 20.45 15.74 64.38
N PHE A 4 19.57 16.57 64.93
CA PHE A 4 18.40 17.10 64.21
C PHE A 4 18.82 18.00 63.04
N PHE A 5 19.83 18.84 63.24
CA PHE A 5 20.39 19.68 62.18
C PHE A 5 21.06 18.86 61.07
N LEU A 6 21.72 17.75 61.43
CA LEU A 6 22.33 16.83 60.46
C LEU A 6 21.28 16.15 59.57
N TYR A 7 20.16 15.69 60.15
CA TYR A 7 19.05 15.11 59.40
C TYR A 7 18.37 16.13 58.48
N LEU A 8 18.16 17.36 58.96
CA LEU A 8 17.60 18.43 58.16
C LEU A 8 18.50 18.76 56.94
N LEU A 9 19.81 18.80 57.15
CA LEU A 9 20.79 19.05 56.09
C LEU A 9 20.80 17.91 55.05
N GLN A 10 20.70 16.65 55.48
CA GLN A 10 20.62 15.51 54.57
C GLN A 10 19.35 15.53 53.70
N ILE A 11 18.21 15.93 54.27
CA ILE A 11 16.95 16.08 53.52
C ILE A 11 17.08 17.19 52.48
N VAL A 12 17.66 18.34 52.84
CA VAL A 12 17.85 19.45 51.90
C VAL A 12 18.78 19.06 50.76
N ILE A 13 19.88 18.36 51.04
CA ILE A 13 20.81 17.86 50.01
C ILE A 13 20.11 16.85 49.10
N ALA A 14 19.32 15.92 49.66
CA ALA A 14 18.55 14.97 48.86
C ALA A 14 17.53 15.66 47.95
N VAL A 15 16.84 16.69 48.44
CA VAL A 15 15.90 17.49 47.63
C VAL A 15 16.62 18.25 46.52
N ILE A 16 17.78 18.85 46.79
CA ILE A 16 18.58 19.55 45.78
C ILE A 16 19.11 18.58 44.72
N ILE A 17 19.56 17.38 45.12
CA ILE A 17 20.02 16.34 44.18
C ILE A 17 18.86 15.86 43.31
N VAL A 18 17.67 15.63 43.88
CA VAL A 18 16.46 15.29 43.11
C VAL A 18 16.10 16.43 42.15
N MET A 19 16.19 17.69 42.59
CA MET A 19 15.88 18.86 41.76
C MET A 19 16.86 19.04 40.59
N PHE A 20 18.13 18.64 40.74
CA PHE A 20 19.15 18.64 39.67
C PHE A 20 19.11 17.39 38.78
N LEU A 21 18.56 16.28 39.27
CA LEU A 21 18.32 15.06 38.49
C LEU A 21 17.04 15.12 37.64
N ILE A 22 16.18 16.14 37.84
CA ILE A 22 15.06 16.40 36.92
C ILE A 22 15.64 16.95 35.61
N PRO A 23 15.57 16.21 34.50
CA PRO A 23 16.07 16.70 33.22
C PRO A 23 15.32 17.99 32.85
N LYS A 24 16.06 19.08 32.61
CA LYS A 24 15.49 20.31 32.05
C LYS A 24 14.80 19.95 30.72
N GLN A 25 13.47 20.01 30.68
CA GLN A 25 12.71 19.89 29.44
C GLN A 25 13.15 21.02 28.50
N LEU A 26 13.82 20.66 27.39
CA LEU A 26 14.10 21.61 26.32
C LEU A 26 12.76 22.04 25.73
N LYS A 27 12.43 23.32 25.86
CA LYS A 27 11.30 23.93 25.15
C LYS A 27 11.63 23.95 23.66
N ILE A 28 11.10 22.98 22.92
CA ILE A 28 11.18 22.98 21.45
C ILE A 28 10.39 24.16 20.91
N ASN A 29 11.01 24.93 20.02
CA ASN A 29 10.29 25.95 19.25
C ASN A 29 9.46 25.25 18.16
N VAL A 30 8.15 25.13 18.42
CA VAL A 30 7.17 24.44 17.58
C VAL A 30 7.17 24.97 16.13
N GLU A 31 7.37 26.27 15.94
CA GLU A 31 7.31 26.88 14.61
C GLU A 31 8.55 26.53 13.77
N ASN A 32 9.74 26.61 14.36
CA ASN A 32 10.96 26.20 13.68
C ASN A 32 10.95 24.70 13.36
N GLN A 33 10.41 23.89 14.27
CA GLN A 33 10.29 22.45 14.07
C GLN A 33 9.35 22.12 12.90
N LYS A 34 8.21 22.83 12.77
CA LYS A 34 7.30 22.68 11.62
C LYS A 34 7.97 23.08 10.30
N LYS A 35 8.72 24.19 10.27
CA LYS A 35 9.49 24.60 9.08
C LYS A 35 10.51 23.53 8.68
N TYR A 36 11.20 22.95 9.65
CA TYR A 36 12.16 21.88 9.40
C TYR A 36 11.47 20.62 8.86
N VAL A 37 10.35 20.22 9.44
CA VAL A 37 9.56 19.07 8.95
C VAL A 37 9.09 19.30 7.50
N ASN A 38 8.59 20.49 7.18
CA ASN A 38 8.18 20.80 5.80
C ASN A 38 9.36 20.70 4.82
N ALA A 39 10.54 21.21 5.21
CA ALA A 39 11.74 21.08 4.38
C ALA A 39 12.16 19.61 4.19
N LEU A 40 11.98 18.75 5.19
CA LEU A 40 12.22 17.30 5.06
C LEU A 40 11.22 16.67 4.08
N MET A 41 9.94 17.03 4.17
CA MET A 41 8.90 16.55 3.26
C MET A 41 9.16 16.93 1.80
N GLU A 42 9.57 18.19 1.54
CA GLU A 42 9.93 18.65 0.19
C GLU A 42 11.13 17.91 -0.43
N LYS A 43 11.96 17.27 0.38
CA LYS A 43 13.11 16.47 -0.06
C LYS A 43 12.84 14.96 -0.05
N GLY A 44 11.59 14.54 0.19
CA GLY A 44 11.20 13.13 0.25
C GLY A 44 11.72 12.39 1.48
N LEU A 45 12.16 13.11 2.52
CA LEU A 45 12.71 12.54 3.76
C LEU A 45 11.59 12.24 4.77
N HIS A 46 10.61 11.45 4.34
CA HIS A 46 9.35 11.20 5.06
C HIS A 46 9.54 10.55 6.44
N LEU A 47 10.44 9.57 6.55
CA LEU A 47 10.71 8.92 7.85
C LEU A 47 11.39 9.87 8.84
N GLN A 48 12.26 10.75 8.36
CA GLN A 48 12.89 11.79 9.18
C GLN A 48 11.87 12.83 9.62
N ALA A 49 10.97 13.25 8.72
CA ALA A 49 9.85 14.14 9.05
C ALA A 49 8.97 13.56 10.17
N VAL A 50 8.62 12.27 10.09
CA VAL A 50 7.88 11.57 11.15
C VAL A 50 8.62 11.59 12.48
N LYS A 51 9.93 11.32 12.50
CA LYS A 51 10.74 11.36 13.73
C LYS A 51 10.73 12.74 14.37
N GLU A 52 10.80 13.79 13.57
CA GLU A 52 10.76 15.17 14.07
C GLU A 52 9.36 15.56 14.60
N TYR A 53 8.28 15.07 14.01
CA TYR A 53 6.93 15.20 14.58
C TYR A 53 6.74 14.41 15.88
N GLN A 54 7.34 13.21 16.00
CA GLN A 54 7.30 12.43 17.24
C GLN A 54 8.05 13.14 18.38
N LYS A 55 9.24 13.69 18.11
CA LYS A 55 9.95 14.55 19.07
C LYS A 55 9.11 15.74 19.52
N LEU A 56 8.34 16.33 18.60
CA LEU A 56 7.44 17.44 18.91
C LEU A 56 6.33 17.00 19.88
N LEU A 57 5.76 15.80 19.70
CA LEU A 57 4.77 15.21 20.61
C LEU A 57 5.33 14.95 22.02
N ASP A 58 6.59 14.50 22.11
CA ASP A 58 7.18 14.04 23.38
C ASP A 58 7.74 15.19 24.24
N ALA A 59 8.25 16.25 23.62
CA ALA A 59 9.00 17.31 24.32
C ALA A 59 8.22 18.61 24.54
N SER A 60 7.03 18.76 23.93
CA SER A 60 6.27 20.01 23.95
C SER A 60 5.00 19.88 24.79
N ASN A 61 4.63 20.95 25.50
CA ASN A 61 3.36 21.04 26.20
C ASN A 61 2.24 21.40 25.22
N LEU A 62 1.89 20.45 24.35
CA LEU A 62 0.87 20.62 23.31
C LEU A 62 -0.53 20.45 23.89
N SER A 63 -1.49 21.19 23.35
CA SER A 63 -2.90 20.93 23.62
C SER A 63 -3.34 19.56 23.06
N ARG A 64 -4.41 19.00 23.63
CA ARG A 64 -5.04 17.75 23.14
C ARG A 64 -5.29 17.77 21.63
N ARG A 65 -5.79 18.89 21.12
CA ARG A 65 -6.09 19.10 19.70
C ARG A 65 -4.82 19.16 18.85
N GLU A 66 -3.76 19.80 19.33
CA GLU A 66 -2.48 19.85 18.61
C GLU A 66 -1.82 18.47 18.53
N SER A 67 -1.83 17.70 19.62
CA SER A 67 -1.31 16.33 19.62
C SER A 67 -2.10 15.41 18.69
N ALA A 68 -3.42 15.57 18.64
CA ALA A 68 -4.28 14.87 17.69
C ALA A 68 -3.97 15.24 16.23
N ASN A 69 -3.83 16.54 15.93
CA ASN A 69 -3.48 17.01 14.59
C ASN A 69 -2.10 16.50 14.13
N ILE A 70 -1.10 16.54 15.00
CA ILE A 70 0.24 16.01 14.66
C ILE A 70 0.20 14.50 14.45
N SER A 71 -0.56 13.76 15.27
CA SER A 71 -0.74 12.31 15.08
C SER A 71 -1.45 11.99 13.76
N TYR A 72 -2.42 12.79 13.34
CA TYR A 72 -3.06 12.69 12.04
C TYR A 72 -2.06 12.92 10.89
N LEU A 73 -1.23 13.97 10.97
CA LEU A 73 -0.20 14.25 9.97
C LEU A 73 0.82 13.11 9.85
N ILE A 74 1.29 12.57 10.99
CA ILE A 74 2.17 11.39 11.00
C ILE A 74 1.46 10.20 10.33
N GLY A 75 0.18 9.98 10.62
CA GLY A 75 -0.62 8.92 10.01
C GLY A 75 -0.68 9.03 8.49
N ASN A 76 -0.93 10.23 7.96
CA ASN A 76 -0.96 10.47 6.50
C ASN A 76 0.40 10.21 5.86
N ILE A 77 1.50 10.64 6.48
CA ILE A 77 2.85 10.36 5.94
C ILE A 77 3.11 8.86 5.89
N TYR A 78 2.75 8.12 6.94
CA TYR A 78 2.88 6.66 6.92
C TYR A 78 2.02 6.00 5.85
N MET A 79 0.78 6.47 5.68
CA MET A 79 -0.20 5.87 4.76
C MET A 79 0.11 6.18 3.29
N GLU A 80 0.40 7.44 2.98
CA GLU A 80 0.44 7.98 1.62
C GLU A 80 1.87 7.96 1.05
N ASP A 81 2.88 8.33 1.86
CA ASP A 81 4.27 8.41 1.38
C ASP A 81 5.06 7.11 1.63
N LEU A 82 4.84 6.47 2.78
CA LEU A 82 5.63 5.31 3.21
C LEU A 82 4.95 3.96 2.93
N ASN A 83 3.66 3.96 2.62
CA ASN A 83 2.82 2.75 2.50
C ASN A 83 2.93 1.79 3.72
N ASP A 84 3.23 2.35 4.89
CA ASP A 84 3.29 1.64 6.17
C ASP A 84 1.95 1.79 6.89
N TYR A 85 1.04 0.88 6.55
CA TYR A 85 -0.32 0.89 7.08
C TYR A 85 -0.38 0.56 8.58
N ASP A 86 0.64 -0.08 9.17
CA ASP A 86 0.74 -0.33 10.62
C ASP A 86 1.13 0.95 11.37
N GLY A 87 2.12 1.68 10.84
CA GLY A 87 2.50 3.01 11.34
C GLY A 87 1.35 4.01 11.22
N ALA A 88 0.63 3.98 10.10
CA ALA A 88 -0.54 4.80 9.86
C ALA A 88 -1.67 4.49 10.85
N LEU A 89 -2.05 3.21 10.98
CA LEU A 89 -3.06 2.74 11.93
C LEU A 89 -2.76 3.21 13.36
N THR A 90 -1.53 3.01 13.81
CA THR A 90 -1.08 3.42 15.15
C THR A 90 -1.26 4.92 15.36
N SER A 91 -0.93 5.72 14.34
CA SER A 91 -0.97 7.18 14.41
C SER A 91 -2.41 7.72 14.37
N TYR A 92 -3.29 7.13 13.55
CA TYR A 92 -4.71 7.48 13.55
C TYR A 92 -5.41 7.09 14.85
N LEU A 93 -5.07 5.97 15.47
CA LEU A 93 -5.60 5.61 16.78
C LEU A 93 -5.22 6.65 17.86
N LYS A 94 -4.00 7.20 17.81
CA LYS A 94 -3.58 8.28 18.73
C LYS A 94 -4.46 9.53 18.62
N VAL A 95 -5.04 9.83 17.46
CA VAL A 95 -5.96 10.97 17.28
C VAL A 95 -7.15 10.86 18.24
N ARG A 96 -7.80 9.68 18.28
CA ARG A 96 -8.92 9.41 19.21
C ARG A 96 -8.50 9.50 20.67
N ILE A 97 -7.28 9.06 20.99
CA ILE A 97 -6.76 9.05 22.36
C ILE A 97 -6.44 10.47 22.85
N PHE A 98 -5.81 11.29 22.01
CA PHE A 98 -5.46 12.66 22.37
C PHE A 98 -6.67 13.58 22.40
N ASP A 99 -7.58 13.47 21.42
CA ASP A 99 -8.81 14.26 21.37
C ASP A 99 -10.01 13.39 20.94
N PRO A 100 -10.73 12.78 21.92
CA PRO A 100 -11.89 11.94 21.65
C PRO A 100 -13.04 12.66 20.92
N LYS A 101 -13.07 14.00 20.91
CA LYS A 101 -14.08 14.81 20.21
C LYS A 101 -13.50 15.53 18.98
N SER A 102 -12.34 15.10 18.51
CA SER A 102 -11.69 15.71 17.35
C SER A 102 -12.61 15.71 16.13
N PRO A 103 -12.67 16.81 15.36
CA PRO A 103 -13.37 16.83 14.07
C PRO A 103 -12.74 15.87 13.05
N LEU A 104 -11.48 15.46 13.27
CA LEU A 104 -10.77 14.52 12.40
C LEU A 104 -11.23 13.07 12.57
N ASN A 105 -12.02 12.76 13.62
CA ASN A 105 -12.42 11.38 13.90
C ASN A 105 -13.19 10.76 12.73
N SER A 106 -14.12 11.50 12.10
CA SER A 106 -14.87 10.94 10.95
C SER A 106 -13.98 10.49 9.79
N GLU A 107 -12.86 11.17 9.55
CA GLU A 107 -11.93 10.83 8.48
C GLU A 107 -10.95 9.73 8.92
N THR A 108 -10.34 9.90 10.10
CA THR A 108 -9.40 8.92 10.65
C THR A 108 -10.04 7.57 10.92
N ASP A 109 -11.33 7.53 11.24
CA ASP A 109 -12.09 6.30 11.40
C ASP A 109 -12.16 5.49 10.09
N GLN A 110 -12.33 6.16 8.96
CA GLN A 110 -12.28 5.53 7.63
C GLN A 110 -10.87 5.05 7.31
N LYS A 111 -9.85 5.88 7.55
CA LYS A 111 -8.45 5.53 7.32
C LYS A 111 -7.98 4.38 8.22
N ILE A 112 -8.50 4.26 9.44
CA ILE A 112 -8.26 3.11 10.35
C ILE A 112 -8.81 1.82 9.75
N ILE A 113 -10.04 1.85 9.21
CA ILE A 113 -10.64 0.69 8.54
C ILE A 113 -9.78 0.30 7.33
N GLU A 114 -9.43 1.26 6.48
CA GLU A 114 -8.58 1.00 5.32
C GLU A 114 -7.23 0.39 5.73
N CYS A 115 -6.57 0.93 6.74
CA CYS A 115 -5.29 0.37 7.23
C CYS A 115 -5.47 -1.07 7.73
N LEU A 116 -6.56 -1.38 8.43
CA LEU A 116 -6.86 -2.74 8.89
C LEU A 116 -7.12 -3.69 7.71
N GLU A 117 -7.79 -3.25 6.66
CA GLU A 117 -8.02 -4.05 5.45
C GLU A 117 -6.71 -4.32 4.70
N ARG A 118 -5.92 -3.26 4.43
CA ARG A 118 -4.64 -3.32 3.72
C ARG A 118 -3.61 -4.23 4.41
N THR A 119 -3.75 -4.41 5.72
CA THR A 119 -2.88 -5.26 6.55
C THR A 119 -3.48 -6.64 6.84
N GLY A 120 -4.57 -7.03 6.16
CA GLY A 120 -5.19 -8.35 6.30
C GLY A 120 -5.98 -8.57 7.59
N ARG A 121 -6.18 -7.52 8.40
CA ARG A 121 -6.94 -7.55 9.67
C ARG A 121 -8.44 -7.34 9.42
N SER A 122 -9.01 -8.07 8.45
CA SER A 122 -10.39 -7.89 7.97
C SER A 122 -11.46 -7.99 9.06
N PHE A 123 -11.26 -8.86 10.07
CA PHE A 123 -12.20 -8.96 11.20
C PHE A 123 -12.20 -7.69 12.07
N ALA A 124 -11.02 -7.11 12.31
CA ALA A 124 -10.90 -5.86 13.05
C ALA A 124 -11.46 -4.69 12.23
N ALA A 125 -11.21 -4.66 10.92
CA ALA A 125 -11.81 -3.68 10.01
C ALA A 125 -13.34 -3.72 10.06
N GLN A 126 -13.94 -4.92 9.92
CA GLN A 126 -15.38 -5.10 10.02
C GLN A 126 -15.92 -4.64 11.38
N LYS A 127 -15.24 -4.99 12.48
CA LYS A 127 -15.64 -4.57 13.81
C LYS A 127 -15.60 -3.04 13.98
N GLU A 128 -14.60 -2.35 13.42
CA GLU A 128 -14.55 -0.89 13.44
C GLU A 128 -15.64 -0.28 12.55
N MET A 129 -15.91 -0.85 11.37
CA MET A 129 -16.99 -0.43 10.48
C MET A 129 -18.38 -0.60 11.12
N ASP A 130 -18.63 -1.71 11.80
CA ASP A 130 -19.86 -1.98 12.55
C ASP A 130 -20.07 -0.93 13.65
N LYS A 131 -19.01 -0.53 14.36
CA LYS A 131 -19.11 0.55 15.35
C LYS A 131 -19.49 1.88 14.71
N LEU A 132 -18.91 2.24 13.57
CA LEU A 132 -19.23 3.50 12.88
C LEU A 132 -20.66 3.55 12.35
N THR A 133 -21.16 2.40 11.88
CA THR A 133 -22.54 2.27 11.38
C THR A 133 -23.57 2.25 12.52
N LEU A 134 -23.21 1.79 13.71
CA LEU A 134 -24.04 1.87 14.92
C LEU A 134 -24.05 3.27 15.57
N LEU A 135 -22.97 4.04 15.43
CA LEU A 135 -22.83 5.39 16.00
C LEU A 135 -23.52 6.49 15.17
N LYS A 136 -23.79 6.23 13.89
CA LYS A 136 -24.64 7.07 13.05
C LYS A 136 -26.05 6.47 13.13
N GLU A 137 -27.04 7.23 13.62
CA GLU A 137 -28.46 6.81 13.55
C GLU A 137 -28.77 6.24 12.15
N PRO A 138 -29.63 5.21 12.05
CA PRO A 138 -29.85 4.48 10.82
C PRO A 138 -30.56 5.38 9.80
N LYS A 139 -29.78 6.14 9.04
CA LYS A 139 -30.19 6.53 7.70
C LYS A 139 -30.23 5.23 6.90
N PRO A 140 -31.30 4.94 6.15
CA PRO A 140 -31.29 3.86 5.19
C PRO A 140 -30.32 4.28 4.08
N VAL A 141 -29.02 4.06 4.31
CA VAL A 141 -28.08 3.87 3.22
C VAL A 141 -28.63 2.67 2.50
N SER A 142 -28.96 2.80 1.22
CA SER A 142 -29.35 1.65 0.40
C SER A 142 -28.23 0.63 0.53
N ARG A 143 -28.41 -0.35 1.42
CA ARG A 143 -27.60 -1.56 1.39
C ARG A 143 -27.91 -2.12 0.02
N GLY A 144 -26.91 -2.11 -0.84
CA GLY A 144 -27.01 -2.75 -2.15
C GLY A 144 -27.67 -4.11 -2.02
N MET A 145 -28.39 -4.54 -3.05
CA MET A 145 -29.17 -5.77 -3.00
C MET A 145 -28.30 -6.92 -2.48
N VAL A 146 -28.64 -7.46 -1.31
CA VAL A 146 -27.89 -8.57 -0.71
C VAL A 146 -28.18 -9.83 -1.52
N VAL A 147 -27.14 -10.42 -2.09
CA VAL A 147 -27.24 -11.61 -2.96
C VAL A 147 -26.85 -12.89 -2.24
N ALA A 148 -26.07 -12.82 -1.14
CA ALA A 148 -25.76 -13.96 -0.30
C ALA A 148 -25.36 -13.54 1.13
N LYS A 149 -25.31 -14.51 2.05
CA LYS A 149 -24.77 -14.33 3.41
C LYS A 149 -23.88 -15.50 3.81
N ILE A 150 -22.74 -15.20 4.45
CA ILE A 150 -21.81 -16.16 5.06
C ILE A 150 -21.74 -15.85 6.55
N GLY A 151 -22.49 -16.60 7.37
CA GLY A 151 -22.62 -16.32 8.80
C GLY A 151 -23.21 -14.93 9.04
N LYS A 152 -22.39 -13.99 9.54
CA LYS A 152 -22.78 -12.57 9.76
C LYS A 152 -22.39 -11.64 8.60
N ARG A 153 -21.57 -12.11 7.65
CA ARG A 153 -21.14 -11.31 6.50
C ARG A 153 -22.21 -11.36 5.40
N GLU A 154 -22.60 -10.20 4.91
CA GLU A 154 -23.50 -10.06 3.76
C GLU A 154 -22.64 -9.81 2.50
N ILE A 155 -22.97 -10.48 1.40
CA ILE A 155 -22.37 -10.24 0.08
C ILE A 155 -23.42 -9.47 -0.74
N THR A 156 -23.05 -8.29 -1.22
CA THR A 156 -23.94 -7.42 -2.01
C THR A 156 -23.72 -7.61 -3.50
N ILE A 157 -24.67 -7.11 -4.30
CA ILE A 157 -24.55 -7.11 -5.76
C ILE A 157 -23.33 -6.32 -6.24
N GLU A 158 -23.01 -5.20 -5.60
CA GLU A 158 -21.85 -4.38 -5.96
C GLU A 158 -20.54 -5.11 -5.66
N GLU A 159 -20.47 -5.85 -4.55
CA GLU A 159 -19.32 -6.70 -4.26
C GLU A 159 -19.14 -7.77 -5.35
N LEU A 160 -20.24 -8.43 -5.75
CA LEU A 160 -20.23 -9.44 -6.81
C LEU A 160 -19.71 -8.86 -8.13
N GLU A 161 -20.24 -7.70 -8.54
CA GLU A 161 -19.82 -6.98 -9.75
C GLU A 161 -18.36 -6.56 -9.67
N ASN A 162 -17.90 -6.05 -8.52
CA ASN A 162 -16.50 -5.69 -8.32
C ASN A 162 -15.55 -6.89 -8.45
N GLN A 163 -15.95 -8.08 -8.00
CA GLN A 163 -15.14 -9.29 -8.19
C GLN A 163 -15.12 -9.74 -9.66
N ILE A 164 -16.24 -9.61 -10.38
CA ILE A 164 -16.29 -9.89 -11.83
C ILE A 164 -15.39 -8.90 -12.58
N ASN A 165 -15.42 -7.61 -12.25
CA ASN A 165 -14.64 -6.56 -12.91
C ASN A 165 -13.11 -6.72 -12.75
N LYS A 166 -12.66 -7.49 -11.75
CA LYS A 166 -11.23 -7.83 -11.58
C LYS A 166 -10.75 -8.91 -12.54
N LEU A 167 -11.66 -9.65 -13.17
CA LEU A 167 -11.30 -10.64 -14.16
C LEU A 167 -10.82 -9.96 -15.45
N PRO A 168 -9.96 -10.61 -16.25
CA PRO A 168 -9.68 -10.19 -17.62
C PRO A 168 -10.97 -9.94 -18.42
N ALA A 169 -10.96 -8.93 -19.30
CA ALA A 169 -12.15 -8.49 -20.04
C ALA A 169 -12.90 -9.63 -20.77
N TYR A 170 -12.17 -10.59 -21.34
CA TYR A 170 -12.77 -11.75 -22.02
C TYR A 170 -13.57 -12.68 -21.08
N LEU A 171 -13.23 -12.72 -19.79
CA LEU A 171 -13.97 -13.47 -18.78
C LEU A 171 -15.15 -12.68 -18.22
N GLN A 172 -15.06 -11.35 -18.16
CA GLN A 172 -16.17 -10.50 -17.69
C GLN A 172 -17.43 -10.70 -18.56
N GLU A 173 -17.25 -10.81 -19.87
CA GLU A 173 -18.32 -11.05 -20.85
C GLU A 173 -19.15 -12.32 -20.55
N ILE A 174 -18.51 -13.35 -19.99
CA ILE A 174 -19.15 -14.62 -19.65
C ILE A 174 -20.18 -14.44 -18.52
N TYR A 175 -19.93 -13.49 -17.62
CA TYR A 175 -20.73 -13.27 -16.40
C TYR A 175 -21.76 -12.13 -16.53
N LYS A 176 -22.13 -11.73 -17.75
CA LYS A 176 -23.15 -10.68 -17.97
C LYS A 176 -24.59 -11.11 -17.68
N THR A 177 -24.87 -12.41 -17.70
CA THR A 177 -26.24 -12.92 -17.50
C THR A 177 -26.49 -13.36 -16.05
N LYS A 178 -27.71 -13.17 -15.54
CA LYS A 178 -28.07 -13.56 -14.17
C LYS A 178 -27.71 -15.02 -13.81
N PRO A 179 -27.94 -16.04 -14.66
CA PRO A 179 -27.53 -17.41 -14.35
C PRO A 179 -26.01 -17.55 -14.17
N ARG A 180 -25.21 -16.88 -15.02
CA ARG A 180 -23.74 -16.91 -14.92
C ARG A 180 -23.24 -16.15 -13.70
N GLN A 181 -23.85 -15.01 -13.36
CA GLN A 181 -23.56 -14.30 -12.11
C GLN A 181 -23.85 -15.16 -10.88
N MET A 182 -24.93 -15.96 -10.92
CA MET A 182 -25.24 -16.92 -9.85
C MET A 182 -24.20 -18.04 -9.75
N GLU A 183 -23.71 -18.57 -10.87
CA GLU A 183 -22.59 -19.53 -10.87
C GLU A 183 -21.33 -18.92 -10.26
N PHE A 184 -20.97 -17.70 -10.68
CA PHE A 184 -19.84 -16.97 -10.12
C PHE A 184 -19.99 -16.71 -8.62
N LEU A 185 -21.19 -16.28 -8.18
CA LEU A 185 -21.50 -16.07 -6.76
C LEU A 185 -21.29 -17.35 -5.94
N LYS A 186 -21.75 -18.51 -6.44
CA LYS A 186 -21.54 -19.80 -5.77
C LYS A 186 -20.05 -20.13 -5.65
N GLN A 187 -19.28 -19.93 -6.73
CA GLN A 187 -17.84 -20.16 -6.72
C GLN A 187 -17.09 -19.20 -5.78
N TYR A 188 -17.53 -17.94 -5.74
CA TYR A 188 -17.01 -16.93 -4.83
C TYR A 188 -17.25 -17.32 -3.38
N ILE A 189 -18.49 -17.67 -3.02
CA ILE A 189 -18.83 -18.16 -1.66
C ILE A 189 -18.00 -19.38 -1.30
N TYR A 190 -17.86 -20.34 -2.21
CA TYR A 190 -17.06 -21.53 -1.98
C TYR A 190 -15.59 -21.18 -1.65
N THR A 191 -15.00 -20.27 -2.42
CA THR A 191 -13.63 -19.77 -2.19
C THR A 191 -13.50 -19.10 -0.83
N GLU A 192 -14.45 -18.23 -0.46
CA GLU A 192 -14.45 -17.53 0.84
C GLU A 192 -14.54 -18.52 2.01
N LEU A 193 -15.39 -19.53 1.92
CA LEU A 193 -15.51 -20.57 2.95
C LEU A 193 -14.21 -21.38 3.12
N LEU A 194 -13.52 -21.69 2.02
CA LEU A 194 -12.21 -22.34 2.07
C LEU A 194 -11.14 -21.44 2.69
N TYR A 195 -11.14 -20.15 2.32
CA TYR A 195 -10.22 -19.17 2.87
C TYR A 195 -10.40 -19.00 4.39
N ASP A 196 -11.64 -18.90 4.88
CA ASP A 196 -11.96 -18.93 6.31
C ASP A 196 -11.49 -20.22 6.99
N GLY A 197 -11.59 -21.35 6.27
CA GLY A 197 -11.04 -22.64 6.70
C GLY A 197 -9.52 -22.64 6.83
N ALA A 198 -8.81 -21.98 5.91
CA ALA A 198 -7.35 -21.84 5.91
C ALA A 198 -6.89 -20.90 7.04
N LYS A 199 -7.57 -19.77 7.24
CA LYS A 199 -7.28 -18.84 8.36
C LYS A 199 -7.43 -19.48 9.73
N ARG A 200 -8.47 -20.29 9.94
CA ARG A 200 -8.65 -21.04 11.21
C ARG A 200 -7.51 -22.03 11.47
N ARG A 201 -6.79 -22.46 10.43
CA ARG A 201 -5.61 -23.33 10.53
C ARG A 201 -4.30 -22.53 10.61
N ASN A 202 -4.36 -21.20 10.67
CA ASN A 202 -3.21 -20.29 10.71
C ASN A 202 -2.28 -20.41 9.50
N TYR A 203 -2.82 -20.69 8.31
CA TYR A 203 -2.03 -20.78 7.07
C TYR A 203 -1.41 -19.43 6.66
N ASP A 204 -1.87 -18.32 7.23
CA ASP A 204 -1.22 -17.00 7.16
C ASP A 204 0.16 -16.96 7.84
N ARG A 205 0.47 -17.95 8.70
CA ARG A 205 1.76 -18.10 9.39
C ARG A 205 2.59 -19.26 8.86
N ASP A 206 2.09 -19.95 7.85
CA ASP A 206 2.79 -21.05 7.23
C ASP A 206 4.01 -20.52 6.46
N LYS A 207 5.18 -21.13 6.68
CA LYS A 207 6.43 -20.64 6.10
C LYS A 207 6.45 -20.73 4.59
N ASP A 208 5.90 -21.81 4.03
CA ASP A 208 5.89 -22.03 2.58
C ASP A 208 4.94 -21.05 1.90
N ILE A 209 3.80 -20.73 2.55
CA ILE A 209 2.87 -19.71 2.05
C ILE A 209 3.48 -18.31 2.11
N ILE A 210 4.13 -17.96 3.23
CA ILE A 210 4.80 -16.66 3.39
C ILE A 210 5.89 -16.48 2.32
N GLU A 211 6.72 -17.50 2.11
CA GLU A 211 7.79 -17.45 1.11
C GLU A 211 7.22 -17.35 -0.31
N GLN A 212 6.20 -18.14 -0.65
CA GLN A 212 5.53 -18.03 -1.94
C GLN A 212 4.90 -16.66 -2.16
N ALA A 213 4.22 -16.10 -1.16
CA ALA A 213 3.65 -14.76 -1.24
C ALA A 213 4.73 -13.69 -1.45
N PHE A 214 5.88 -13.83 -0.78
CA PHE A 214 7.03 -12.94 -0.97
C PHE A 214 7.59 -13.03 -2.40
N GLN A 215 7.77 -14.24 -2.94
CA GLN A 215 8.27 -14.42 -4.31
C GLN A 215 7.28 -13.89 -5.35
N ILE A 216 5.97 -14.11 -5.18
CA ILE A 216 4.94 -13.56 -6.06
C ILE A 216 4.98 -12.03 -6.03
N LYS A 217 5.05 -11.43 -4.83
CA LYS A 217 5.15 -9.97 -4.70
C LYS A 217 6.39 -9.44 -5.42
N ARG A 218 7.55 -10.06 -5.21
CA ARG A 218 8.80 -9.69 -5.89
C ARG A 218 8.65 -9.78 -7.42
N SER A 219 8.05 -10.84 -7.93
CA SER A 219 7.80 -11.03 -9.37
C SER A 219 6.88 -9.94 -9.92
N LEU A 220 5.80 -9.59 -9.23
CA LEU A 220 4.88 -8.53 -9.65
C LEU A 220 5.57 -7.15 -9.68
N MET A 221 6.44 -6.87 -8.71
CA MET A 221 7.23 -5.62 -8.69
C MET A 221 8.20 -5.54 -9.89
N VAL A 222 8.89 -6.63 -10.20
CA VAL A 222 9.78 -6.71 -11.37
C VAL A 222 8.97 -6.55 -12.67
N GLN A 223 7.85 -7.25 -12.79
CA GLN A 223 6.97 -7.16 -13.96
C GLN A 223 6.45 -5.73 -14.17
N LYS A 224 6.04 -5.06 -13.08
CA LYS A 224 5.57 -3.67 -13.14
C LYS A 224 6.67 -2.72 -13.64
N LEU A 225 7.90 -2.89 -13.15
CA LEU A 225 9.04 -2.11 -13.61
C LEU A 225 9.34 -2.36 -15.10
N ILE A 226 9.30 -3.61 -15.56
CA ILE A 226 9.48 -3.97 -16.97
C ILE A 226 8.39 -3.33 -17.84
N GLU A 227 7.13 -3.35 -17.39
CA GLU A 227 6.03 -2.72 -18.12
C GLU A 227 6.31 -1.23 -18.35
N GLU A 228 6.68 -0.50 -17.30
CA GLU A 228 6.92 0.94 -17.34
C GLU A 228 8.22 1.33 -18.06
N GLU A 229 9.30 0.59 -17.82
CA GLU A 229 10.61 0.95 -18.37
C GLU A 229 10.83 0.45 -19.79
N ILE A 230 10.12 -0.58 -20.21
CA ILE A 230 10.32 -1.24 -21.51
C ILE A 230 9.04 -1.13 -22.35
N LYS A 231 7.98 -1.84 -21.97
CA LYS A 231 6.81 -2.03 -22.86
C LYS A 231 6.10 -0.73 -23.20
N ASP A 232 5.85 0.13 -22.21
CA ASP A 232 5.15 1.41 -22.40
C ASP A 232 5.94 2.38 -23.31
N LYS A 233 7.25 2.17 -23.45
CA LYS A 233 8.15 3.02 -24.26
C LYS A 233 8.34 2.48 -25.69
N ILE A 234 8.01 1.22 -25.95
CA ILE A 234 8.16 0.63 -27.28
C ILE A 234 7.06 1.13 -28.20
N LYS A 235 7.47 1.66 -29.36
CA LYS A 235 6.57 2.03 -30.44
C LYS A 235 7.17 1.53 -31.75
N VAL A 236 6.34 0.87 -32.57
CA VAL A 236 6.71 0.44 -33.91
C VAL A 236 6.02 1.35 -34.93
N SER A 237 6.79 1.97 -35.82
CA SER A 237 6.24 2.82 -36.88
C SER A 237 5.93 2.01 -38.14
N ASP A 238 5.01 2.51 -38.97
CA ASP A 238 4.70 1.89 -40.26
C ASP A 238 5.92 1.82 -41.19
N SER A 239 6.84 2.78 -41.09
CA SER A 239 8.10 2.78 -41.85
C SER A 239 9.01 1.61 -41.47
N GLU A 240 9.09 1.28 -40.18
CA GLU A 240 9.88 0.14 -39.69
C GLU A 240 9.26 -1.19 -40.17
N VAL A 241 7.93 -1.30 -40.12
CA VAL A 241 7.21 -2.47 -40.62
C VAL A 241 7.46 -2.68 -42.11
N LYS A 242 7.39 -1.61 -42.91
CA LYS A 242 7.67 -1.67 -44.36
C LYS A 242 9.11 -2.08 -44.64
N LEU A 243 10.08 -1.47 -43.94
CA LEU A 243 11.50 -1.79 -44.10
C LEU A 243 11.80 -3.24 -43.72
N TYR A 244 11.21 -3.72 -42.62
CA TYR A 244 11.36 -5.10 -42.18
C TYR A 244 10.81 -6.08 -43.23
N TYR A 245 9.60 -5.83 -43.73
CA TYR A 245 9.00 -6.64 -44.79
C TYR A 245 9.87 -6.67 -46.06
N GLU A 246 10.38 -5.52 -46.50
CA GLU A 246 11.20 -5.43 -47.71
C GLU A 246 12.53 -6.17 -47.59
N SER A 247 13.16 -6.11 -46.42
CA SER A 247 14.43 -6.80 -46.13
C SER A 247 14.27 -8.31 -45.88
N HIS A 248 13.10 -8.75 -45.40
CA HIS A 248 12.82 -10.14 -45.02
C HIS A 248 11.78 -10.83 -45.92
N LYS A 249 11.56 -10.33 -47.16
CA LYS A 249 10.51 -10.87 -48.06
C LYS A 249 10.49 -12.39 -48.19
N LYS A 250 11.67 -13.02 -48.22
CA LYS A 250 11.83 -14.48 -48.35
C LYS A 250 11.22 -15.27 -47.19
N GLU A 251 11.10 -14.67 -46.01
CA GLU A 251 10.52 -15.31 -44.81
C GLU A 251 8.99 -15.33 -44.82
N PHE A 252 8.38 -14.59 -45.75
CA PHE A 252 6.93 -14.46 -45.91
C PHE A 252 6.41 -15.19 -47.16
N VAL A 253 7.11 -16.24 -47.59
CA VAL A 253 6.65 -17.16 -48.65
C VAL A 253 5.99 -18.37 -48.01
N GLU A 254 4.73 -18.63 -48.37
CA GLU A 254 3.96 -19.78 -47.89
C GLU A 254 3.22 -20.43 -49.07
N ASN A 255 3.33 -21.75 -49.23
CA ASN A 255 2.76 -22.50 -50.37
C ASN A 255 3.14 -21.90 -51.73
N GLU A 256 4.43 -21.58 -51.92
CA GLU A 256 4.98 -20.95 -53.14
C GLU A 256 4.40 -19.56 -53.47
N LYS A 257 3.61 -18.97 -52.57
CA LYS A 257 3.04 -17.62 -52.73
C LYS A 257 3.67 -16.63 -51.76
N GLN A 258 4.06 -15.48 -52.29
CA GLN A 258 4.50 -14.34 -51.48
C GLN A 258 3.29 -13.71 -50.79
N LYS A 259 3.29 -13.67 -49.46
CA LYS A 259 2.28 -12.93 -48.68
C LYS A 259 2.48 -11.43 -48.85
N SER A 260 1.39 -10.66 -48.90
CA SER A 260 1.45 -9.20 -48.94
C SER A 260 1.86 -8.61 -47.59
N LEU A 261 2.26 -7.33 -47.58
CA LEU A 261 2.58 -6.60 -46.36
C LEU A 261 1.41 -6.60 -45.37
N GLU A 262 0.19 -6.39 -45.87
CA GLU A 262 -1.04 -6.38 -45.09
C GLU A 262 -1.31 -7.74 -44.42
N GLU A 263 -1.05 -8.85 -45.11
CA GLU A 263 -1.25 -10.20 -44.56
C GLU A 263 -0.30 -10.52 -43.39
N VAL A 264 0.91 -9.93 -43.39
CA VAL A 264 1.92 -10.23 -42.37
C VAL A 264 2.19 -9.06 -41.42
N LYS A 265 1.46 -7.94 -41.54
CA LYS A 265 1.68 -6.71 -40.78
C LYS A 265 1.74 -6.97 -39.26
N ASP A 266 0.73 -7.64 -38.72
CA ASP A 266 0.64 -7.93 -37.28
C ASP A 266 1.76 -8.85 -36.80
N LYS A 267 2.21 -9.78 -37.65
CA LYS A 267 3.34 -10.67 -37.35
C LYS A 267 4.64 -9.87 -37.28
N ILE A 268 4.86 -8.97 -38.24
CA ILE A 268 6.03 -8.09 -38.28
C ILE A 268 6.06 -7.15 -37.08
N ILE A 269 4.91 -6.54 -36.73
CA ILE A 269 4.80 -5.67 -35.54
C ILE A 269 5.23 -6.43 -34.29
N LYS A 270 4.71 -7.65 -34.06
CA LYS A 270 5.10 -8.47 -32.90
C LYS A 270 6.60 -8.83 -32.88
N ILE A 271 7.19 -9.09 -34.05
CA ILE A 271 8.63 -9.35 -34.14
C ILE A 271 9.42 -8.10 -33.75
N LEU A 272 9.10 -6.95 -34.34
CA LEU A 272 9.76 -5.67 -34.06
C LEU A 272 9.57 -5.23 -32.60
N GLU A 273 8.39 -5.42 -32.02
CA GLU A 273 8.13 -5.19 -30.59
C GLU A 273 9.02 -6.07 -29.72
N SER A 274 9.14 -7.36 -30.04
CA SER A 274 9.99 -8.29 -29.30
C SER A 274 11.48 -7.96 -29.43
N GLU A 275 11.94 -7.53 -30.60
CA GLU A 275 13.33 -7.13 -30.84
C GLU A 275 13.67 -5.85 -30.06
N LYS A 276 12.82 -4.83 -30.16
CA LYS A 276 12.95 -3.59 -29.39
C LYS A 276 12.89 -3.82 -27.88
N ALA A 277 12.02 -4.71 -27.42
CA ALA A 277 11.93 -5.07 -26.01
C ALA A 277 13.22 -5.69 -25.49
N ARG A 278 13.81 -6.61 -26.27
CA ARG A 278 15.08 -7.25 -25.90
C ARG A 278 16.23 -6.26 -25.83
N GLU A 279 16.30 -5.31 -26.78
CA GLU A 279 17.34 -4.28 -26.76
C GLU A 279 17.16 -3.33 -25.58
N ALA A 280 15.94 -2.84 -25.35
CA ALA A 280 15.62 -1.98 -24.21
C ALA A 280 15.87 -2.68 -22.86
N GLU A 281 15.59 -3.97 -22.76
CA GLU A 281 15.92 -4.78 -21.57
C GLU A 281 17.42 -4.84 -21.33
N LYS A 282 18.20 -5.09 -22.38
CA LYS A 282 19.66 -5.13 -22.30
C LYS A 282 20.24 -3.78 -21.86
N GLU A 283 19.81 -2.69 -22.48
CA GLU A 283 20.22 -1.32 -22.11
C GLU A 283 19.85 -0.99 -20.65
N LEU A 284 18.65 -1.37 -20.22
CA LEU A 284 18.18 -1.20 -18.85
C LEU A 284 19.10 -1.94 -17.86
N ILE A 285 19.38 -3.21 -18.14
CA ILE A 285 20.25 -4.04 -17.29
C ILE A 285 21.66 -3.44 -17.24
N GLU A 286 22.25 -3.09 -18.37
CA GLU A 286 23.59 -2.49 -18.41
C GLU A 286 23.66 -1.19 -17.60
N ARG A 287 22.65 -0.32 -17.74
CA ARG A 287 22.52 0.91 -16.96
C ARG A 287 22.45 0.61 -15.46
N MET A 288 21.64 -0.37 -15.04
CA MET A 288 21.47 -0.74 -13.63
C MET A 288 22.73 -1.38 -13.05
N LEU A 289 23.38 -2.30 -13.78
CA LEU A 289 24.64 -2.94 -13.36
C LEU A 289 25.73 -1.90 -13.11
N LYS A 290 25.85 -0.90 -14.00
CA LYS A 290 26.82 0.19 -13.86
C LYS A 290 26.49 1.12 -12.70
N ALA A 291 25.22 1.49 -12.52
CA ALA A 291 24.78 2.35 -11.43
C ALA A 291 25.03 1.71 -10.05
N GLU A 292 24.74 0.42 -9.93
CA GLU A 292 24.85 -0.34 -8.68
C GLU A 292 26.24 -0.97 -8.47
N LYS A 293 27.19 -0.73 -9.39
CA LYS A 293 28.57 -1.26 -9.34
C LYS A 293 28.61 -2.77 -9.10
N VAL A 294 27.74 -3.50 -9.79
CA VAL A 294 27.62 -4.95 -9.63
C VAL A 294 28.90 -5.64 -10.07
N VAL A 295 29.47 -6.48 -9.20
CA VAL A 295 30.63 -7.33 -9.49
C VAL A 295 30.15 -8.78 -9.52
N ILE A 296 30.37 -9.45 -10.66
CA ILE A 296 30.08 -10.87 -10.84
C ILE A 296 31.37 -11.65 -10.57
N TYR A 297 31.32 -12.55 -9.59
CA TYR A 297 32.41 -13.50 -9.32
C TYR A 297 32.09 -14.81 -10.02
N GLU A 298 32.86 -15.17 -11.04
CA GLU A 298 32.82 -16.51 -11.63
C GLU A 298 33.48 -17.50 -10.67
N LYS A 299 32.84 -18.67 -10.50
CA LYS A 299 33.36 -19.80 -9.71
C LYS A 299 33.99 -20.83 -10.61
#